data_AF-A0A177WBN8-F1
#
_entry.id   AF-A0A177WBN8-F1
#
_cell.length_a   1.000
_cell.length_b   1.000
_cell.length_c   1.000
_cell.angle_alpha   90.00
_cell.angle_beta   90.00
_cell.angle_gamma   90.00
#
_symmetry.space_group_name_H-M   'P 1'
#
loop_
_entity.id
_entity.type
_entity.pdbx_description
1 polymer ?
#
loop_
_entity_poly.entity_id
_entity_poly.type
_entity_poly.pdbx_seq_one_letter_code
_entity_poly.pdbx_strand_id
1 'polypeptide(L)'
;MFYGGVGFPTAKVTEVCGMAGIGKTQLCMQLCANVQIPRILGGLGGSALYIDTEGSFSAARFQDIARATVDFCNTSIDDRSSWMDLPQVLDSVNILRVFSQQEQVDIINNLESYIHTHPGLKLIVIDSIALHFRHAYRDLALRSRILTGMAQTLRQVAETFDIAVGI
;
A
#
# COMPACT_ATOMS: atom_id res chain seq x y z
N MET A 1 -0.58 -12.44 -12.30
CA MET A 1 -1.65 -12.44 -11.28
C MET A 1 -0.98 -12.21 -9.92
N PHE A 2 -1.25 -11.08 -9.25
CA PHE A 2 -0.56 -10.69 -8.00
C PHE A 2 -1.37 -10.94 -6.72
N TYR A 3 -2.57 -11.51 -6.80
CA TYR A 3 -3.36 -11.89 -5.62
C TYR A 3 -3.99 -13.27 -5.87
N GLY A 4 -3.87 -14.20 -4.90
CA GLY A 4 -4.46 -15.56 -4.99
C GLY A 4 -3.49 -16.75 -5.13
N GLY A 5 -2.21 -16.60 -4.80
CA GLY A 5 -1.27 -17.73 -4.66
C GLY A 5 0.20 -17.43 -4.98
N VAL A 6 0.48 -16.34 -5.72
CA VAL A 6 1.83 -15.96 -6.18
C VAL A 6 2.12 -14.45 -6.01
N GLY A 7 1.36 -13.72 -5.19
CA GLY A 7 1.61 -12.30 -4.92
C GLY A 7 1.21 -11.87 -3.49
N PHE A 8 0.95 -10.58 -3.24
CA PHE A 8 0.86 -10.01 -1.88
C PHE A 8 -0.37 -10.55 -1.14
N PRO A 9 -0.22 -11.43 -0.14
CA PRO A 9 -1.37 -12.02 0.53
C PRO A 9 -2.10 -10.99 1.40
N THR A 10 -3.44 -11.04 1.40
CA THR A 10 -4.24 -10.37 2.44
C THR A 10 -4.01 -11.04 3.79
N ALA A 11 -4.41 -10.36 4.86
CA ALA A 11 -4.19 -10.81 6.23
C ALA A 11 -2.72 -11.01 6.61
N LYS A 12 -1.79 -10.40 5.86
CA LYS A 12 -0.35 -10.51 6.08
C LYS A 12 0.37 -9.20 5.81
N VAL A 13 1.49 -9.05 6.50
CA VAL A 13 2.51 -8.02 6.22
C VAL A 13 3.58 -8.64 5.35
N THR A 14 3.91 -7.99 4.24
CA THR A 14 4.97 -8.37 3.30
C THR A 14 5.98 -7.25 3.20
N GLU A 15 7.26 -7.56 3.46
CA GLU A 15 8.36 -6.59 3.37
C GLU A 15 9.13 -6.75 2.06
N VAL A 16 9.35 -5.65 1.35
CA VAL A 16 10.16 -5.59 0.13
C VAL A 16 11.52 -4.99 0.47
N CYS A 17 12.52 -5.84 0.70
CA CYS A 17 13.86 -5.39 1.06
C CYS A 17 14.77 -5.19 -0.17
N GLY A 18 15.65 -4.19 -0.10
CA GLY A 18 16.82 -4.08 -0.96
C GLY A 18 17.33 -2.65 -1.16
N MET A 19 18.39 -2.49 -1.96
CA MET A 19 19.12 -1.21 -2.12
C MET A 19 18.25 -0.08 -2.69
N ALA A 20 18.66 1.17 -2.48
CA ALA A 20 18.03 2.31 -3.15
C ALA A 20 18.09 2.15 -4.67
N GLY A 21 17.02 2.54 -5.37
CA GLY A 21 16.95 2.48 -6.84
C GLY A 21 16.55 1.14 -7.46
N ILE A 22 16.39 0.05 -6.70
CA ILE A 22 16.01 -1.26 -7.27
C ILE A 22 14.52 -1.38 -7.68
N GLY A 23 13.74 -0.31 -7.54
CA GLY A 23 12.32 -0.30 -7.94
C GLY A 23 11.29 -0.58 -6.85
N LYS A 24 11.64 -0.50 -5.56
CA LYS A 24 10.67 -0.69 -4.45
C LYS A 24 9.46 0.24 -4.54
N THR A 25 9.70 1.54 -4.65
CA THR A 25 8.65 2.56 -4.85
C THR A 25 7.79 2.28 -6.10
N GLN A 26 8.39 1.79 -7.19
CA GLN A 26 7.65 1.41 -8.40
C GLN A 26 6.73 0.22 -8.15
N LEU A 27 7.22 -0.80 -7.43
CA LEU A 27 6.41 -1.94 -7.03
C LEU A 27 5.27 -1.52 -6.11
N CYS A 28 5.54 -0.67 -5.12
CA CYS A 28 4.55 -0.09 -4.21
C CYS A 28 3.42 0.64 -4.97
N MET A 29 3.77 1.51 -5.92
CA MET A 29 2.79 2.18 -6.79
C MET A 29 2.01 1.18 -7.67
N GLN A 30 2.68 0.16 -8.21
CA GLN A 30 2.02 -0.88 -9.01
C GLN A 30 1.03 -1.70 -8.18
N LEU A 31 1.35 -2.02 -6.93
CA LEU A 31 0.42 -2.73 -6.03
C LEU A 31 -0.85 -1.89 -5.76
N CYS A 32 -0.71 -0.57 -5.63
CA CYS A 32 -1.83 0.35 -5.43
C CYS A 32 -2.75 0.46 -6.65
N ALA A 33 -2.24 0.29 -7.87
CA ALA A 33 -3.09 0.13 -9.05
C ALA A 33 -3.70 -1.28 -9.12
N ASN A 34 -2.91 -2.31 -8.79
CA ASN A 34 -3.33 -3.71 -8.94
C ASN A 34 -4.44 -4.14 -7.96
N VAL A 35 -4.50 -3.58 -6.75
CA VAL A 35 -5.56 -3.91 -5.77
C VAL A 35 -6.96 -3.63 -6.32
N GLN A 36 -7.07 -2.71 -7.29
CA GLN A 36 -8.31 -2.29 -7.90
C GLN A 36 -8.75 -3.20 -9.04
N ILE A 37 -7.87 -4.09 -9.51
CA ILE A 37 -8.19 -5.04 -10.57
C ILE A 37 -9.43 -5.85 -10.14
N PRO A 38 -10.44 -6.00 -11.03
CA PRO A 38 -11.64 -6.76 -10.73
C PRO A 38 -11.37 -8.20 -10.32
N ARG A 39 -12.24 -8.75 -9.49
CA ARG A 39 -12.14 -10.16 -9.02
C ARG A 39 -12.19 -11.17 -10.15
N ILE A 40 -12.89 -10.87 -11.25
CA ILE A 40 -12.93 -11.72 -12.46
C ILE A 40 -11.54 -11.88 -13.11
N LEU A 41 -10.64 -10.92 -12.91
CA LEU A 41 -9.23 -10.99 -13.33
C LEU A 41 -8.28 -11.41 -12.17
N GLY A 42 -8.84 -11.85 -11.05
CA GLY A 42 -8.09 -12.26 -9.85
C GLY A 42 -7.50 -11.12 -9.03
N GLY A 43 -7.98 -9.89 -9.18
CA GLY A 43 -7.67 -8.80 -8.25
C GLY A 43 -8.62 -8.75 -7.05
N LEU A 44 -8.54 -7.68 -6.26
CA LEU A 44 -9.34 -7.51 -5.04
C LEU A 44 -10.53 -6.57 -5.21
N GLY A 45 -10.53 -5.73 -6.26
CA GLY A 45 -11.54 -4.70 -6.50
C GLY A 45 -11.67 -3.72 -5.33
N GLY A 46 -10.56 -3.43 -4.64
CA GLY A 46 -10.54 -2.55 -3.46
C GLY A 46 -9.67 -1.31 -3.67
N SER A 47 -9.61 -0.45 -2.66
CA SER A 47 -8.78 0.77 -2.64
C SER A 47 -7.45 0.56 -1.92
N ALA A 48 -6.54 1.53 -2.06
CA ALA A 48 -5.24 1.55 -1.40
C ALA A 48 -5.03 2.80 -0.53
N LEU A 49 -4.23 2.63 0.52
CA LEU A 49 -3.61 3.70 1.28
C LEU A 49 -2.09 3.63 1.08
N TYR A 50 -1.50 4.68 0.53
CA TYR A 50 -0.06 4.84 0.36
C TYR A 50 0.48 5.81 1.41
N ILE A 51 1.32 5.34 2.32
CA ILE A 51 2.00 6.15 3.33
C ILE A 51 3.42 6.42 2.82
N ASP A 52 3.65 7.64 2.33
CA ASP A 52 4.92 8.08 1.77
C ASP A 52 5.77 8.76 2.85
N THR A 53 6.79 8.06 3.35
CA THR A 53 7.76 8.60 4.32
C THR A 53 8.98 9.20 3.63
N GLU A 54 9.33 8.76 2.41
CA GLU A 54 10.55 9.20 1.70
C GLU A 54 10.33 10.42 0.80
N GLY A 55 9.16 10.56 0.19
CA GLY A 55 8.81 11.65 -0.74
C GLY A 55 9.02 11.21 -2.17
N SER A 56 9.07 9.89 -2.36
CA SER A 56 9.42 9.22 -3.60
C SER A 56 8.19 8.96 -4.46
N PHE A 57 6.98 9.13 -3.91
CA PHE A 57 5.75 8.98 -4.68
C PHE A 57 5.67 10.06 -5.77
N SER A 58 5.45 9.63 -7.01
CA SER A 58 5.28 10.52 -8.15
C SER A 58 3.89 10.34 -8.74
N ALA A 59 3.05 11.37 -8.63
CA ALA A 59 1.69 11.34 -9.17
C ALA A 59 1.66 11.10 -10.69
N ALA A 60 2.56 11.75 -11.44
CA ALA A 60 2.70 11.52 -12.87
C ALA A 60 3.04 10.05 -13.18
N ARG A 61 3.96 9.47 -12.40
CA ARG A 61 4.33 8.07 -12.58
C ARG A 61 3.20 7.11 -12.19
N PHE A 62 2.50 7.39 -11.11
CA PHE A 62 1.34 6.59 -10.71
C PHE A 62 0.23 6.67 -11.76
N GLN A 63 0.03 7.83 -12.39
CA GLN A 63 -0.92 7.97 -13.50
C GLN A 63 -0.57 7.08 -14.69
N ASP A 64 0.72 6.98 -15.06
CA ASP A 64 1.16 6.06 -16.11
C ASP A 64 0.87 4.59 -15.75
N ILE A 65 1.17 4.20 -14.51
CA ILE A 65 0.93 2.84 -13.98
C ILE A 65 -0.56 2.52 -13.96
N ALA A 66 -1.39 3.45 -13.48
CA ALA A 66 -2.83 3.30 -13.41
C ALA A 66 -3.43 3.17 -14.81
N ARG A 67 -3.00 4.00 -15.78
CA ARG A 67 -3.44 3.91 -17.17
C ARG A 67 -3.12 2.55 -17.78
N ALA A 68 -1.88 2.09 -17.65
CA ALA A 68 -1.48 0.77 -18.14
C ALA A 68 -2.29 -0.37 -17.51
N THR A 69 -2.64 -0.24 -16.23
CA THR A 69 -3.48 -1.23 -15.51
C THR A 69 -4.91 -1.24 -16.04
N VAL A 70 -5.50 -0.06 -16.28
CA VAL A 70 -6.84 0.09 -16.87
C VAL A 70 -6.88 -0.49 -18.28
N ASP A 71 -5.90 -0.14 -19.13
CA ASP A 71 -5.82 -0.65 -20.50
C ASP A 71 -5.70 -2.18 -20.53
N PHE A 72 -4.88 -2.76 -19.65
CA PHE A 72 -4.77 -4.21 -19.49
C PHE A 72 -6.10 -4.84 -19.08
N CYS A 73 -6.81 -4.27 -18.11
CA CYS A 73 -8.07 -4.83 -17.64
C CYS A 73 -9.16 -4.73 -18.70
N ASN A 74 -9.30 -3.58 -19.35
CA ASN A 74 -10.34 -3.33 -20.34
C ASN A 74 -10.13 -4.14 -21.63
N THR A 75 -8.88 -4.53 -21.95
CA THR A 75 -8.57 -5.45 -23.05
C THR A 75 -8.76 -6.92 -22.69
N SER A 76 -8.78 -7.25 -21.40
CA SER A 76 -8.92 -8.62 -20.89
C SER A 76 -10.37 -8.97 -20.50
N ILE A 77 -11.29 -8.00 -20.52
CA ILE A 77 -12.69 -8.16 -20.09
C ILE A 77 -13.62 -7.89 -21.29
N ASP A 78 -14.36 -8.92 -21.68
CA ASP A 78 -15.38 -8.81 -22.74
C ASP A 78 -16.62 -8.00 -22.28
N ASP A 79 -16.99 -8.12 -21.01
CA ASP A 79 -18.11 -7.40 -20.41
C ASP A 79 -17.75 -5.95 -20.08
N ARG A 80 -18.23 -5.03 -20.91
CA ARG A 80 -18.00 -3.59 -20.75
C ARG A 80 -18.54 -3.00 -19.45
N SER A 81 -19.50 -3.66 -18.79
CA SER A 81 -20.01 -3.19 -17.50
C SER A 81 -19.00 -3.34 -16.37
N SER A 82 -17.98 -4.17 -16.56
CA SER A 82 -16.87 -4.42 -15.62
C SER A 82 -15.59 -3.65 -15.99
N TRP A 83 -15.67 -2.72 -16.94
CA TRP A 83 -14.53 -1.88 -17.33
C TRP A 83 -14.15 -0.89 -16.23
N MET A 84 -12.85 -0.63 -16.14
CA MET A 84 -12.27 0.32 -15.21
C MET A 84 -12.15 1.70 -15.86
N ASP A 85 -12.31 2.74 -15.06
CA ASP A 85 -12.10 4.12 -15.47
C ASP A 85 -10.90 4.73 -14.74
N LEU A 86 -10.03 5.42 -15.48
CA LEU A 86 -8.76 5.92 -14.93
C LEU A 86 -8.95 6.93 -13.79
N PRO A 87 -9.82 7.97 -13.89
CA PRO A 87 -10.16 8.84 -12.78
C PRO A 87 -10.58 8.08 -11.51
N GLN A 88 -11.47 7.09 -11.64
CA GLN A 88 -11.89 6.27 -10.49
C GLN A 88 -10.71 5.51 -9.88
N VAL A 89 -9.78 5.04 -10.72
CA VAL A 89 -8.59 4.35 -10.25
C VAL A 89 -7.65 5.25 -9.47
N LEU A 90 -7.49 6.49 -9.92
CA LEU A 90 -6.69 7.50 -9.23
C LEU A 90 -7.32 7.90 -7.89
N ASP A 91 -8.64 8.12 -7.88
CA ASP A 91 -9.40 8.50 -6.68
C ASP A 91 -9.46 7.38 -5.62
N SER A 92 -9.29 6.12 -6.05
CA SER A 92 -9.27 4.95 -5.16
C SER A 92 -7.93 4.73 -4.45
N VAL A 93 -6.95 5.62 -4.62
CA VAL A 93 -5.67 5.58 -3.90
C VAL A 93 -5.48 6.84 -3.07
N ASN A 94 -5.58 6.68 -1.76
CA ASN A 94 -5.28 7.74 -0.82
C ASN A 94 -3.79 7.78 -0.52
N ILE A 95 -3.18 8.96 -0.61
CA ILE A 95 -1.75 9.16 -0.37
C ILE A 95 -1.58 10.07 0.84
N LEU A 96 -0.85 9.60 1.84
CA LEU A 96 -0.50 10.36 3.04
C LEU A 96 1.01 10.55 3.09
N ARG A 97 1.44 11.81 3.15
CA ARG A 97 2.84 12.18 3.30
C ARG A 97 3.18 12.27 4.79
N VAL A 98 4.26 11.63 5.21
CA VAL A 98 4.70 11.62 6.62
C VAL A 98 6.05 12.32 6.76
N PHE A 99 6.08 13.34 7.61
CA PHE A 99 7.23 14.22 7.80
C PHE A 99 7.99 13.94 9.10
N SER A 100 7.40 13.19 10.04
CA SER A 100 8.06 12.87 11.30
C SER A 100 7.79 11.45 11.78
N GLN A 101 8.66 10.97 12.66
CA GLN A 101 8.50 9.69 13.31
C GLN A 101 7.25 9.63 14.20
N GLN A 102 6.93 10.72 14.91
CA GLN A 102 5.75 10.80 15.77
C GLN A 102 4.48 10.66 14.93
N GLU A 103 4.40 11.41 13.83
CA GLU A 103 3.31 11.32 12.86
C GLU A 103 3.18 9.91 12.28
N GLN A 104 4.29 9.24 11.95
CA GLN A 104 4.26 7.86 11.46
C GLN A 104 3.65 6.89 12.48
N VAL A 105 4.04 7.01 13.75
CA VAL A 105 3.49 6.19 14.85
C VAL A 105 2.01 6.48 15.05
N ASP A 106 1.62 7.76 15.04
CA ASP A 106 0.24 8.18 15.22
C ASP A 106 -0.65 7.67 14.09
N ILE A 107 -0.22 7.77 12.83
CA ILE A 107 -0.95 7.22 11.68
C ILE A 107 -1.13 5.70 11.84
N ILE A 108 -0.07 4.97 12.17
CA ILE A 108 -0.13 3.51 12.31
C ILE A 108 -1.09 3.09 13.44
N ASN A 109 -1.05 3.79 14.57
CA ASN A 109 -1.94 3.51 15.70
C ASN A 109 -3.42 3.85 15.41
N ASN A 110 -3.69 4.75 14.45
CA ASN A 110 -5.04 5.15 14.07
C ASN A 110 -5.57 4.43 12.80
N LEU A 111 -4.82 3.47 12.24
CA LEU A 111 -5.22 2.76 11.02
C LEU A 111 -6.57 2.06 11.15
N GLU A 112 -6.88 1.49 12.30
CA GLU A 112 -8.18 0.85 12.55
C GLU A 112 -9.36 1.81 12.32
N SER A 113 -9.29 3.01 12.92
CA SER A 113 -10.29 4.06 12.71
C SER A 113 -10.38 4.49 11.24
N TYR A 114 -9.22 4.61 10.57
CA TYR A 114 -9.17 4.92 9.14
C TYR A 114 -9.85 3.83 8.29
N ILE A 115 -9.62 2.55 8.59
CA ILE A 115 -10.24 1.42 7.86
C ILE A 115 -11.75 1.43 8.05
N HIS A 116 -12.25 1.69 9.26
CA HIS A 116 -13.70 1.78 9.50
C HIS A 116 -14.39 2.88 8.69
N THR A 117 -13.68 3.95 8.36
CA THR A 117 -14.20 5.03 7.50
C THR A 117 -14.00 4.74 6.01
N HIS A 118 -13.23 3.71 5.64
CA HIS A 118 -12.90 3.33 4.26
C HIS A 118 -13.14 1.82 4.03
N PRO A 119 -14.40 1.35 3.97
CA PRO A 119 -14.72 -0.08 3.90
C PRO A 119 -14.22 -0.81 2.64
N GLY A 120 -13.83 -0.07 1.60
CA GLY A 120 -13.22 -0.63 0.38
C GLY A 120 -11.72 -0.87 0.46
N LEU A 121 -11.05 -0.47 1.55
CA LEU A 121 -9.60 -0.56 1.67
C LEU A 121 -9.13 -2.02 1.70
N LYS A 122 -8.23 -2.38 0.77
CA LYS A 122 -7.67 -3.74 0.67
C LYS A 122 -6.15 -3.81 0.62
N LEU A 123 -5.50 -2.65 0.53
CA LEU A 123 -4.05 -2.55 0.57
C LEU A 123 -3.61 -1.33 1.38
N ILE A 124 -2.63 -1.53 2.26
CA ILE A 124 -1.87 -0.44 2.89
C ILE A 124 -0.41 -0.61 2.47
N VAL A 125 0.22 0.45 1.97
CA VAL A 125 1.64 0.48 1.62
C VAL A 125 2.34 1.54 2.47
N ILE A 126 3.51 1.21 3.00
CA ILE A 126 4.37 2.14 3.74
C ILE A 126 5.74 2.18 3.06
N ASP A 127 6.03 3.25 2.31
CA ASP A 127 7.32 3.44 1.62
C ASP A 127 8.11 4.60 2.26
N SER A 128 9.03 4.34 3.19
CA SER A 128 9.38 3.08 3.84
C SER A 128 9.26 3.19 5.37
N ILE A 129 9.12 2.07 6.09
CA ILE A 129 8.96 2.12 7.55
C ILE A 129 10.21 2.64 8.29
N ALA A 130 11.39 2.53 7.68
CA ALA A 130 12.66 2.66 8.38
C ALA A 130 13.30 4.05 8.27
N LEU A 131 12.89 4.90 7.32
CA LEU A 131 13.57 6.16 7.02
C LEU A 131 13.74 7.05 8.27
N HIS A 132 12.63 7.40 8.92
CA HIS A 132 12.60 8.28 10.10
C HIS A 132 13.31 7.68 11.32
N PHE A 133 13.57 6.37 11.32
CA PHE A 133 14.20 5.65 12.42
C PHE A 133 15.70 5.39 12.21
N ARG A 134 16.23 5.50 10.99
CA ARG A 134 17.66 5.22 10.70
C ARG A 134 18.60 6.23 11.32
N HIS A 135 18.22 7.50 11.36
CA HIS A 135 19.10 8.61 11.78
C HIS A 135 18.74 9.23 13.13
N ALA A 136 17.52 9.00 13.63
CA ALA A 136 16.99 9.69 14.81
C ALA A 136 17.38 9.06 16.16
N TYR A 137 17.86 7.82 16.20
CA TYR A 137 18.04 7.08 17.45
C TYR A 137 19.51 6.81 17.79
N ARG A 138 19.99 7.43 18.87
CA ARG A 138 21.19 6.98 19.59
C ARG A 138 20.90 5.76 20.46
N ASP A 139 19.66 5.62 20.94
CA ASP A 139 19.19 4.45 21.71
C ASP A 139 18.57 3.40 20.78
N LEU A 140 19.33 2.35 20.51
CA LEU A 140 18.93 1.23 19.66
C LEU A 140 17.80 0.39 20.28
N ALA A 141 17.71 0.31 21.61
CA ALA A 141 16.68 -0.46 22.29
C ALA A 141 15.31 0.22 22.15
N LEU A 142 15.27 1.55 22.32
CA LEU A 142 14.05 2.33 22.12
C LEU A 142 13.58 2.25 20.66
N ARG A 143 14.51 2.39 19.69
CA ARG A 143 14.21 2.22 18.27
C ARG A 143 13.59 0.86 17.97
N SER A 144 14.20 -0.21 18.47
CA SER A 144 13.72 -1.59 18.25
C SER A 144 12.33 -1.79 18.84
N ARG A 145 12.07 -1.24 20.03
CA ARG A 145 10.75 -1.30 20.68
C ARG A 145 9.67 -0.62 19.83
N ILE A 146 9.93 0.57 19.31
CA ILE A 146 8.94 1.31 18.51
C ILE A 146 8.68 0.61 17.17
N LEU A 147 9.72 0.19 16.46
CA LEU A 147 9.57 -0.56 15.20
C LEU A 147 8.80 -1.86 15.41
N THR A 148 9.09 -2.59 16.50
CA THR A 148 8.38 -3.82 16.86
C THR A 148 6.91 -3.55 17.15
N GLY A 149 6.60 -2.48 17.89
CA GLY A 149 5.24 -2.06 18.18
C GLY A 149 4.45 -1.75 16.91
N MET A 150 5.00 -0.94 16.00
CA MET A 150 4.37 -0.66 14.71
C MET A 150 4.14 -1.94 13.89
N ALA A 151 5.14 -2.83 13.82
CA ALA A 151 5.00 -4.11 13.11
C ALA A 151 3.96 -5.04 13.74
N GLN A 152 3.70 -4.95 15.05
CA GLN A 152 2.61 -5.67 15.71
C GLN A 152 1.25 -5.07 15.33
N THR A 153 1.11 -3.74 15.40
CA THR A 153 -0.12 -3.04 14.98
C THR A 153 -0.48 -3.35 13.53
N LEU A 154 0.49 -3.30 12.61
CA LEU A 154 0.28 -3.59 11.20
C LEU A 154 -0.16 -5.05 10.96
N ARG A 155 0.42 -6.01 11.68
CA ARG A 155 -0.01 -7.42 11.61
C ARG A 155 -1.43 -7.61 12.11
N GLN A 156 -1.76 -7.01 13.26
CA GLN A 156 -3.10 -7.07 13.82
C GLN A 156 -4.13 -6.47 12.87
N VAL A 157 -3.84 -5.31 12.28
CA VAL A 157 -4.70 -4.66 11.29
C VAL A 157 -4.87 -5.53 10.05
N ALA A 158 -3.78 -6.07 9.51
CA ALA A 158 -3.84 -6.95 8.34
C ALA A 158 -4.79 -8.13 8.59
N GLU A 159 -4.57 -8.87 9.68
CA GLU A 159 -5.34 -10.06 10.05
C GLU A 159 -6.80 -9.76 10.37
N THR A 160 -7.07 -8.70 11.15
CA THR A 160 -8.43 -8.37 11.61
C THR A 160 -9.32 -7.92 10.46
N PHE A 161 -8.78 -7.14 9.51
CA PHE A 161 -9.56 -6.52 8.43
C PHE A 161 -9.42 -7.23 7.08
N ASP A 162 -8.65 -8.31 7.00
CA ASP A 162 -8.33 -9.01 5.75
C ASP A 162 -7.79 -8.03 4.69
N ILE A 163 -6.75 -7.30 5.06
CA ILE A 163 -6.05 -6.29 4.25
C ILE A 163 -4.62 -6.76 4.01
N ALA A 164 -4.10 -6.52 2.80
CA ALA A 164 -2.67 -6.72 2.51
C ALA A 164 -1.87 -5.51 3.00
N VAL A 165 -0.73 -5.74 3.65
CA VAL A 165 0.17 -4.65 4.08
C VAL A 165 1.54 -4.84 3.43
N GLY A 166 1.99 -3.83 2.70
CA GLY A 166 3.33 -3.76 2.09
C GLY A 166 4.22 -2.77 2.82
N ILE A 167 5.45 -3.18 3.14
CA ILE A 167 6.49 -2.36 3.79
C ILE A 167 7.78 -2.37 2.98
#